data_AF-A0A938TNN3-F1
#
_entry.id   AF-A0A938TNN3-F1
#
_cell.length_a   1.000
_cell.length_b   1.000
_cell.length_c   1.000
_cell.angle_alpha   90.00
_cell.angle_beta   90.00
_cell.angle_gamma   90.00
#
_symmetry.space_group_name_H-M   'P 1'
#
loop_
_entity.id
_entity.type
_entity.pdbx_description
1 polymer ?
#
loop_
_entity_poly.entity_id
_entity_poly.type
_entity_poly.pdbx_seq_one_letter_code
_entity_poly.pdbx_strand_id
1 'polypeptide(L)' 'MSAKRITMRQLREVLRLSLSAGLSIRKISASTKISVGSIQQLLKRAELLELS' A
#
# COMPACT_ATOMS: atom_id res chain seq x y z
N MET A 1 2.80 7.61 -21.19
CA MET A 1 2.54 7.91 -19.76
C MET A 1 3.33 6.92 -18.90
N SER A 2 4.47 7.33 -18.33
CA SER A 2 5.26 6.43 -17.45
C SER A 2 4.55 6.24 -16.12
N ALA A 3 4.32 4.99 -15.72
CA ALA A 3 3.72 4.69 -14.41
C ALA A 3 4.65 5.23 -13.31
N LYS A 4 4.14 6.15 -12.48
CA LYS A 4 4.89 6.73 -11.37
C LYS A 4 5.31 5.60 -10.42
N ARG A 5 6.62 5.28 -10.39
CA ARG A 5 7.17 4.23 -9.52
C ARG A 5 7.05 4.69 -8.08
N ILE A 6 6.30 3.93 -7.28
CA ILE A 6 6.33 4.03 -5.83
C ILE A 6 7.69 3.53 -5.33
N THR A 7 8.25 4.24 -4.34
CA THR A 7 9.52 3.82 -3.73
C THR A 7 9.32 2.55 -2.90
N MET A 8 10.35 1.70 -2.82
CA MET A 8 10.32 0.50 -1.96
C MET A 8 10.03 0.83 -0.49
N ARG A 9 10.41 2.03 -0.03
CA ARG A 9 10.10 2.53 1.31
C ARG A 9 8.60 2.69 1.51
N GLN A 10 7.92 3.40 0.61
CA GLN A 10 6.48 3.62 0.68
C GLN A 10 5.69 2.32 0.56
N LEU A 11 6.16 1.39 -0.28
CA LEU A 11 5.52 0.09 -0.46
C LEU A 11 5.57 -0.73 0.84
N ARG A 12 6.74 -0.82 1.49
CA ARG A 12 6.88 -1.47 2.80
C ARG A 12 6.05 -0.79 3.89
N GLU A 13 5.97 0.53 3.87
CA GLU A 13 5.21 1.30 4.86
C GLU A 13 3.70 1.04 4.73
N VAL A 14 3.16 1.01 3.50
CA VAL A 14 1.77 0.63 3.25
C VAL A 14 1.49 -0.81 3.72
N LEU A 15 2.35 -1.76 3.37
CA LEU A 15 2.18 -3.16 3.79
C LEU A 15 2.27 -3.30 5.31
N ARG A 16 3.22 -2.61 5.96
CA ARG A 16 3.35 -2.61 7.41
C ARG A 16 2.13 -2.00 8.09
N LEU A 17 1.62 -0.87 7.62
CA LEU A 17 0.44 -0.23 8.20
C LEU A 17 -0.83 -1.06 7.98
N SER A 18 -0.90 -1.82 6.89
CA SER A 18 -2.03 -2.72 6.62
C SER A 18 -1.96 -3.99 7.47
N LEU A 19 -0.82 -4.70 7.47
CA LEU A 19 -0.67 -6.01 8.10
C LEU A 19 -0.40 -5.91 9.61
N SER A 20 0.50 -5.01 10.02
CA SER A 20 0.91 -4.90 11.43
C SER A 20 -0.01 -4.01 12.26
N ALA A 21 -0.62 -2.99 11.65
CA ALA A 21 -1.46 -2.03 12.38
C ALA A 21 -2.97 -2.19 12.14
N GLY A 22 -3.40 -3.06 11.21
CA GLY A 22 -4.83 -3.30 10.92
C GLY A 22 -5.59 -2.03 10.52
N LEU A 23 -4.88 -1.01 10.02
CA LEU A 23 -5.46 0.30 9.75
C LEU A 23 -6.34 0.25 8.50
N SER A 24 -7.47 0.94 8.55
CA SER A 24 -8.34 1.09 7.38
C SER A 24 -7.59 1.79 6.24
N ILE A 25 -7.83 1.37 4.99
CA ILE A 25 -7.19 1.87 3.77
C ILE A 25 -7.19 3.41 3.69
N ARG A 26 -8.24 4.07 4.20
CA ARG A 26 -8.34 5.54 4.27
C ARG A 26 -7.29 6.18 5.20
N LYS A 27 -7.00 5.57 6.36
CA LYS A 27 -5.96 6.04 7.29
C LYS A 27 -4.56 5.83 6.70
N ILE A 28 -4.34 4.71 6.01
CA ILE A 28 -3.09 4.44 5.29
C ILE A 28 -2.88 5.48 4.18
N SER A 29 -3.94 5.79 3.42
CA SER A 29 -3.92 6.83 2.38
C SER A 29 -3.56 8.21 2.95
N ALA A 30 -4.14 8.58 4.09
CA ALA A 30 -3.79 9.82 4.79
C ALA A 30 -2.32 9.84 5.27
N SER A 31 -1.81 8.71 5.79
CA SER A 31 -0.44 8.61 6.32
C SER A 31 0.63 8.56 5.23
N THR A 32 0.37 7.89 4.11
CA THR A 32 1.36 7.64 3.06
C THR A 32 1.25 8.60 1.87
N LYS A 33 0.20 9.44 1.86
CA LYS A 33 -0.17 10.35 0.74
C LYS A 33 -0.33 9.61 -0.60
N ILE A 34 -0.67 8.32 -0.55
CA ILE A 34 -0.95 7.49 -1.72
C ILE A 34 -2.46 7.41 -1.89
N SER A 35 -2.94 7.40 -3.13
CA SER A 35 -4.37 7.26 -3.39
C SER A 35 -4.91 5.92 -2.89
N VAL A 36 -6.18 5.92 -2.47
CA VAL A 36 -6.89 4.72 -2.00
C VAL A 36 -6.86 3.62 -3.07
N GLY A 37 -7.06 3.98 -4.35
CA GLY A 37 -7.03 3.01 -5.46
C GLY A 37 -5.66 2.38 -5.67
N SER A 38 -4.57 3.15 -5.54
CA SER A 38 -3.22 2.59 -5.63
C SER A 38 -2.89 1.65 -4.47
N ILE A 39 -3.36 1.96 -3.25
CA ILE A 39 -3.21 1.06 -2.09
C ILE A 39 -4.00 -0.22 -2.30
N GLN A 40 -5.22 -0.14 -2.82
CA GLN A 40 -6.05 -1.32 -3.07
C GLN A 40 -5.43 -2.24 -4.12
N GLN A 41 -4.88 -1.68 -5.20
CA GLN A 41 -4.11 -2.46 -6.18
C GLN A 41 -2.84 -3.06 -5.58
N LEU A 42 -2.16 -2.33 -4.69
CA LEU A 42 -0.96 -2.81 -4.02
C LEU A 42 -1.27 -3.98 -3.09
N LEU A 43 -2.30 -3.86 -2.25
CA LEU A 43 -2.73 -4.91 -1.33
C LEU A 43 -3.14 -6.17 -2.08
N LYS A 44 -3.93 -6.02 -3.15
CA LYS A 44 -4.32 -7.14 -3.99
C LYS A 44 -3.11 -7.83 -4.64
N ARG A 45 -2.10 -7.06 -5.06
CA ARG A 45 -0.84 -7.62 -5.57
C ARG A 45 0.00 -8.30 -4.49
N ALA A 46 0.03 -7.76 -3.28
CA ALA A 46 0.75 -8.36 -2.16
C ALA A 46 0.10 -9.67 -1.70
N GLU A 47 -1.23 -9.73 -1.69
CA GLU A 47 -2.01 -10.94 -1.44
C GLU A 47 -1.76 -12.00 -2.53
N LEU A 48 -1.76 -11.60 -3.81
CA LEU A 48 -1.40 -12.49 -4.93
C LEU A 48 0.04 -13.02 -4.87
N LEU A 49 0.94 -12.31 -4.18
CA LEU A 49 2.34 -12.69 -4.01
C LEU A 49 2.58 -13.43 -2.69
N GLU A 50 1.53 -13.73 -1.92
CA GLU A 50 1.61 -14.38 -0.60
C GLU A 50 2.61 -13.70 0.36
N LEU A 51 2.76 -12.38 0.24
CA LEU A 51 3.66 -11.58 1.08
C LEU A 51 3.04 -11.26 2.46
N SER A 52 2.22 -12.17 2.98
CA SER A 52 1.45 -12.05 4.23
C SER A 52 2.31 -12.17 5.47
#